data_AF-A0A058ZVR4-F1
#
_entry.id   AF-A0A058ZVR4-F1
#
_cell.length_a   1.000
_cell.length_b   1.000
_cell.length_c   1.000
_cell.angle_alpha   90.00
_cell.angle_beta   90.00
_cell.angle_gamma   90.00
#
_symmetry.space_group_name_H-M   'P 1'
#
loop_
_entity.id
_entity.type
_entity.pdbx_description
1 polymer ?
#
loop_
_entity_poly.entity_id
_entity_poly.type
_entity_poly.pdbx_seq_one_letter_code
_entity_poly.pdbx_strand_id
1 'polypeptide(L)'
;MAMSSGGGGLLGSAATLLGSPVAGMSMRGHTNVTMWTCPLPPPRHCGLRKHSSSLTSPPPSPPFVTAVAATDSSNQISPTQQQSQSKSNKYHFVVANAKFMLDEEEHFQELLFERLRNYSERNKEQDFWLVIEPKFLDNFPNITKRLRRPAVALVSTNANWITFMKLRLDRVLADSYEADSLEEALASNPTQVEFEKPANWVAPYPKYEYGWWEPFLPAGSKELKL
;
A
#
# COMPACT_ATOMS: atom_id res chain seq x y z
N MET A 1 -62.58 -35.29 -16.27
CA MET A 1 -63.30 -36.47 -15.79
C MET A 1 -62.30 -37.29 -14.99
N ALA A 2 -62.60 -37.51 -13.70
CA ALA A 2 -61.94 -38.40 -12.73
C ALA A 2 -60.47 -38.12 -12.34
N MET A 3 -59.99 -38.36 -11.13
CA MET A 3 -60.50 -38.30 -9.74
C MET A 3 -59.40 -38.89 -8.86
N SER A 4 -59.39 -38.50 -7.58
CA SER A 4 -58.87 -39.27 -6.43
C SER A 4 -57.35 -39.40 -6.25
N SER A 5 -56.80 -39.50 -5.03
CA SER A 5 -57.31 -39.36 -3.65
C SER A 5 -56.15 -39.71 -2.69
N GLY A 6 -56.14 -39.09 -1.50
CA GLY A 6 -55.72 -39.71 -0.24
C GLY A 6 -54.25 -39.49 0.17
N GLY A 7 -53.91 -39.15 1.41
CA GLY A 7 -54.71 -38.98 2.63
C GLY A 7 -53.86 -39.26 3.89
N GLY A 8 -54.15 -38.54 4.98
CA GLY A 8 -53.80 -38.86 6.39
C GLY A 8 -52.32 -38.66 6.79
N GLY A 9 -51.93 -38.25 7.99
CA GLY A 9 -52.58 -38.00 9.29
C GLY A 9 -51.40 -37.90 10.30
N LEU A 10 -51.31 -36.83 11.10
CA LEU A 10 -51.77 -36.68 12.50
C LEU A 10 -50.75 -37.18 13.56
N LEU A 11 -50.70 -36.41 14.67
CA LEU A 11 -50.06 -36.66 15.98
C LEU A 11 -48.56 -36.27 16.03
N GLY A 12 -48.06 -35.39 16.90
CA GLY A 12 -48.55 -34.94 18.20
C GLY A 12 -47.53 -35.36 19.25
N SER A 13 -46.80 -34.43 19.86
CA SER A 13 -46.23 -34.58 21.22
C SER A 13 -45.65 -33.27 21.74
N ALA A 14 -46.29 -32.79 22.80
CA ALA A 14 -45.78 -31.80 23.73
C ALA A 14 -45.01 -32.52 24.85
N ALA A 15 -43.93 -31.92 25.34
CA ALA A 15 -43.40 -32.22 26.67
C ALA A 15 -42.62 -31.01 27.21
N THR A 16 -43.25 -30.38 28.20
CA THR A 16 -42.72 -29.36 29.11
C THR A 16 -41.82 -30.03 30.16
N LEU A 17 -40.64 -29.48 30.48
CA LEU A 17 -40.02 -29.67 31.82
C LEU A 17 -39.17 -28.45 32.22
N LEU A 18 -39.74 -27.71 33.18
CA LEU A 18 -39.19 -27.10 34.40
C LEU A 18 -37.68 -26.89 34.53
N GLY A 19 -37.30 -25.65 34.85
CA GLY A 19 -36.00 -25.28 35.42
C GLY A 19 -35.99 -23.84 35.94
N SER A 20 -36.34 -23.69 37.22
CA SER A 20 -36.32 -22.43 38.01
C SER A 20 -34.88 -22.00 38.40
N PRO A 21 -34.70 -20.78 38.95
CA PRO A 21 -33.48 -19.98 38.83
C PRO A 21 -32.50 -20.16 40.00
N VAL A 22 -31.23 -19.85 39.76
CA VAL A 22 -30.23 -19.66 40.84
C VAL A 22 -29.45 -18.37 40.59
N ALA A 23 -29.39 -17.59 41.67
CA ALA A 23 -28.69 -16.33 41.81
C ALA A 23 -27.18 -16.46 41.57
N GLY A 24 -26.60 -15.49 40.87
CA GLY A 24 -25.17 -15.36 40.64
C GLY A 24 -24.72 -13.93 40.93
N MET A 25 -24.02 -13.78 42.04
CA MET A 25 -23.47 -12.58 42.66
C MET A 25 -22.84 -11.55 41.70
N SER A 26 -23.24 -10.29 41.87
CA SER A 26 -22.53 -9.10 41.38
C SER A 26 -21.25 -8.90 42.21
N MET A 27 -20.10 -9.17 41.61
CA MET A 27 -18.78 -8.82 42.16
C MET A 27 -18.33 -7.49 41.56
N ARG A 28 -18.22 -6.48 42.43
CA ARG A 28 -17.47 -5.24 42.20
C ARG A 28 -16.02 -5.59 41.88
N GLY A 29 -15.62 -5.40 40.62
CA GLY A 29 -14.22 -5.30 40.23
C GLY A 29 -13.73 -3.88 40.47
N HIS A 30 -12.94 -3.69 41.51
CA HIS A 30 -12.22 -2.45 41.79
C HIS A 30 -11.09 -2.32 40.76
N THR A 31 -11.13 -1.28 39.91
CA THR A 31 -10.00 -0.93 39.04
C THR A 31 -8.94 -0.23 39.90
N ASN A 32 -7.94 -0.98 40.33
CA ASN A 32 -6.73 -0.40 40.90
C ASN A 32 -5.78 -0.05 39.73
N VAL A 33 -5.82 1.21 39.31
CA VAL A 33 -4.87 1.78 38.35
C VAL A 33 -3.53 1.94 39.07
N THR A 34 -2.66 0.94 38.97
CA THR A 34 -1.27 1.08 39.41
C THR A 34 -0.48 1.76 38.29
N MET A 35 -0.34 3.08 38.42
CA MET A 35 0.42 3.94 37.53
C MET A 35 1.91 3.59 37.67
N TRP A 36 2.46 2.83 36.71
CA TRP A 36 3.90 2.61 36.61
C TRP A 36 4.58 3.90 36.17
N THR A 37 5.14 4.61 37.13
CA THR A 37 6.04 5.74 36.91
C THR A 37 7.39 5.21 36.43
N CYS A 38 7.68 5.38 35.14
CA CYS A 38 9.03 5.20 34.61
C CYS A 38 9.92 6.35 35.12
N PRO A 39 11.04 6.08 35.82
CA PRO A 39 11.98 7.14 36.19
C PRO A 39 12.69 7.65 34.93
N LEU A 40 12.58 8.95 34.65
CA LEU A 40 13.39 9.60 33.63
C LEU A 40 14.89 9.48 33.95
N PRO A 41 15.75 9.16 32.99
CA PRO A 41 17.20 9.27 33.17
C PRO A 41 17.63 10.76 33.26
N PRO A 42 18.65 11.08 34.07
CA PRO A 42 19.12 12.45 34.25
C PRO A 42 19.77 13.01 32.97
N PRO A 43 19.73 14.34 32.77
CA PRO A 43 20.32 14.98 31.59
C PRO A 43 21.84 14.87 31.63
N ARG A 44 22.42 14.35 30.54
CA ARG A 44 23.87 14.39 30.32
C ARG A 44 24.26 15.82 29.99
N HIS A 45 25.05 16.43 30.87
CA HIS A 45 25.79 17.66 30.57
C HIS A 45 26.78 17.40 29.42
N CYS A 46 26.43 17.84 28.21
CA CYS A 46 27.39 17.99 27.13
C CYS A 46 28.23 19.24 27.41
N GLY A 47 29.47 19.03 27.88
CA GLY A 47 30.46 20.09 27.98
C GLY A 47 30.77 20.67 26.61
N LEU A 48 30.39 21.93 26.41
CA LEU A 48 30.83 22.76 25.28
C LEU A 48 32.36 22.89 25.36
N ARG A 49 33.07 22.16 24.51
CA ARG A 49 34.50 22.38 24.27
C ARG A 49 34.62 23.39 23.12
N LYS A 50 34.83 24.67 23.47
CA LYS A 50 35.16 25.73 22.52
C LYS A 50 36.57 25.49 22.01
N HIS A 51 36.70 25.03 20.77
CA HIS A 51 37.94 25.11 20.02
C HIS A 51 37.81 26.30 19.06
N SER A 52 38.58 27.35 19.35
CA SER A 52 38.74 28.49 18.45
C SER A 52 39.78 28.16 17.37
N SER A 53 39.65 28.89 16.26
CA SER A 53 40.63 29.15 15.19
C SER A 53 41.07 27.92 14.35
N SER A 54 41.04 27.94 13.03
CA SER A 54 41.18 29.04 12.07
C SER A 54 40.53 28.65 10.74
N LEU A 55 39.84 29.61 10.12
CA LEU A 55 39.29 29.49 8.77
C LEU A 55 40.42 29.75 7.77
N THR A 56 40.82 28.73 7.01
CA THR A 56 41.63 28.92 5.81
C THR A 56 40.70 28.85 4.61
N SER A 57 40.49 30.00 3.98
CA SER A 57 39.73 30.17 2.75
C SER A 57 40.42 29.52 1.54
N PRO A 58 39.72 28.80 0.67
CA PRO A 58 40.25 28.42 -0.64
C PRO A 58 40.33 29.65 -1.59
N PRO A 59 41.29 29.67 -2.53
CA PRO A 59 41.51 30.81 -3.44
C PRO A 59 40.39 30.96 -4.48
N PRO A 60 40.13 32.18 -4.98
CA PRO A 60 39.05 32.47 -5.93
C PRO A 60 39.39 31.95 -7.34
N SER A 61 38.44 31.25 -7.96
CA SER A 61 38.44 30.89 -9.38
C SER A 61 38.18 32.13 -10.27
N PRO A 62 38.76 32.20 -11.48
CA PRO A 62 38.56 33.34 -12.39
C PRO A 62 37.10 33.44 -12.87
N PRO A 63 36.59 34.65 -13.18
CA PRO A 63 35.22 34.83 -13.65
C PRO A 63 35.08 34.32 -15.08
N PHE A 64 34.22 33.32 -15.27
CA PHE A 64 33.73 32.96 -16.59
C PHE A 64 32.80 34.08 -17.10
N VAL A 65 33.28 34.83 -18.09
CA VAL A 65 32.50 35.85 -18.80
C VAL A 65 31.56 35.13 -19.77
N THR A 66 30.25 35.15 -19.48
CA THR A 66 29.22 34.88 -20.50
C THR A 66 28.59 36.20 -20.88
N ALA A 67 28.85 36.64 -22.11
CA ALA A 67 28.07 37.69 -22.75
C ALA A 67 26.72 37.12 -23.16
N VAL A 68 25.63 37.62 -22.59
CA VAL A 68 24.28 37.41 -23.12
C VAL A 68 23.83 38.70 -23.79
N ALA A 69 23.64 38.63 -25.11
CA ALA A 69 23.07 39.72 -25.87
C ALA A 69 21.59 39.89 -25.48
N ALA A 70 21.21 41.11 -25.10
CA ALA A 70 19.82 41.50 -24.96
C ALA A 70 19.21 41.60 -26.37
N THR A 71 18.29 40.70 -26.70
CA THR A 71 17.28 40.96 -27.73
C THR A 71 15.98 41.28 -27.02
N ASP A 72 15.66 42.57 -27.02
CA ASP A 72 14.32 43.09 -26.83
C ASP A 72 13.42 42.56 -27.94
N SER A 73 12.53 41.65 -27.58
CA SER A 73 11.38 41.29 -28.40
C SER A 73 10.15 41.43 -27.52
N SER A 74 9.65 42.67 -27.47
CA SER A 74 8.24 42.92 -27.20
C SER A 74 7.39 41.99 -28.06
N ASN A 75 6.63 41.09 -27.42
CA ASN A 75 5.39 40.66 -28.03
C ASN A 75 4.29 40.51 -26.99
N GLN A 76 3.14 41.01 -27.42
CA GLN A 76 2.00 41.36 -26.61
C GLN A 76 1.28 40.13 -26.06
N ILE A 77 0.59 40.35 -24.95
CA ILE A 77 -0.32 39.46 -24.25
C ILE A 77 -1.43 38.96 -25.18
N SER A 78 -1.76 37.67 -25.12
CA SER A 78 -3.12 37.17 -25.32
C SER A 78 -3.32 35.91 -24.48
N PRO A 79 -4.29 35.86 -23.55
CA PRO A 79 -4.60 34.68 -22.76
C PRO A 79 -5.72 33.93 -23.45
N THR A 80 -5.44 32.84 -24.17
CA THR A 80 -6.53 31.93 -24.56
C THR A 80 -6.05 30.51 -24.82
N GLN A 81 -6.75 29.60 -24.17
CA GLN A 81 -6.99 28.18 -24.49
C GLN A 81 -6.00 27.16 -23.93
N GLN A 82 -6.45 26.56 -22.83
CA GLN A 82 -6.11 25.20 -22.41
C GLN A 82 -6.24 24.24 -23.60
N GLN A 83 -5.11 23.84 -24.17
CA GLN A 83 -5.05 22.66 -25.03
C GLN A 83 -5.02 21.44 -24.12
N SER A 84 -6.19 20.83 -23.92
CA SER A 84 -6.33 19.46 -23.42
C SER A 84 -5.88 18.49 -24.52
N GLN A 85 -4.57 18.43 -24.74
CA GLN A 85 -3.95 17.34 -25.47
C GLN A 85 -3.99 16.13 -24.54
N SER A 86 -4.71 15.07 -24.89
CA SER A 86 -4.74 13.80 -24.16
C SER A 86 -3.34 13.18 -24.19
N LYS A 87 -2.49 13.61 -23.27
CA LYS A 87 -1.14 13.08 -23.09
C LYS A 87 -1.28 11.69 -22.47
N SER A 88 -0.88 10.65 -23.20
CA SER A 88 -0.76 9.31 -22.63
C SER A 88 0.20 9.38 -21.43
N ASN A 89 -0.22 8.85 -20.29
CA ASN A 89 0.63 8.81 -19.11
C ASN A 89 1.44 7.52 -19.12
N LYS A 90 2.75 7.65 -18.89
CA LYS A 90 3.64 6.51 -18.80
C LYS A 90 3.62 5.97 -17.38
N TYR A 91 3.29 4.69 -17.26
CA TYR A 91 3.28 3.94 -16.01
C TYR A 91 4.40 2.92 -16.01
N HIS A 92 5.05 2.80 -14.87
CA HIS A 92 6.10 1.84 -14.62
C HIS A 92 5.59 0.84 -13.59
N PHE A 93 5.93 -0.44 -13.75
CA PHE A 93 5.47 -1.44 -12.82
C PHE A 93 6.53 -2.48 -12.50
N VAL A 94 6.39 -3.05 -11.30
CA VAL A 94 7.03 -4.28 -10.87
C VAL A 94 5.93 -5.31 -10.62
N VAL A 95 6.07 -6.53 -11.12
CA VAL A 95 5.09 -7.61 -10.95
C VAL A 95 5.76 -8.89 -10.47
N ALA A 96 5.08 -9.59 -9.55
CA ALA A 96 5.45 -10.93 -9.13
C ALA A 96 4.23 -11.72 -8.62
N ASN A 97 4.46 -12.94 -8.16
CA ASN A 97 3.45 -13.77 -7.52
C ASN A 97 2.93 -13.10 -6.23
N ALA A 98 1.62 -13.13 -5.99
CA ALA A 98 0.97 -12.56 -4.81
C ALA A 98 1.56 -13.13 -3.52
N LYS A 99 1.82 -14.45 -3.47
CA LYS A 99 2.44 -15.09 -2.30
C LYS A 99 3.81 -14.49 -1.98
N PHE A 100 4.62 -14.24 -3.01
CA PHE A 100 5.94 -13.63 -2.81
C PHE A 100 5.81 -12.17 -2.36
N MET A 101 5.01 -11.36 -3.04
CA MET A 101 4.92 -9.91 -2.75
C MET A 101 4.20 -9.57 -1.44
N LEU A 102 3.17 -10.34 -1.06
CA LEU A 102 2.28 -9.98 0.06
C LEU A 102 2.50 -10.80 1.33
N ASP A 103 3.08 -12.01 1.22
CA ASP A 103 3.20 -12.95 2.34
C ASP A 103 4.66 -13.30 2.71
N GLU A 104 5.54 -13.48 1.72
CA GLU A 104 6.95 -13.85 1.96
C GLU A 104 7.88 -12.64 2.13
N GLU A 105 7.66 -11.55 1.40
CA GLU A 105 8.55 -10.38 1.44
C GLU A 105 8.15 -9.35 2.51
N GLU A 106 8.77 -9.46 3.69
CA GLU A 106 8.49 -8.58 4.83
C GLU A 106 8.94 -7.13 4.60
N HIS A 107 10.09 -6.91 3.93
CA HIS A 107 10.62 -5.54 3.72
C HIS A 107 9.74 -4.71 2.78
N PHE A 108 9.01 -5.37 1.87
CA PHE A 108 8.18 -4.69 0.89
C PHE A 108 7.05 -3.91 1.57
N GLN A 109 6.45 -4.50 2.60
CA GLN A 109 5.42 -3.86 3.40
C GLN A 109 5.94 -2.59 4.09
N GLU A 110 7.05 -2.70 4.81
CA GLU A 110 7.63 -1.56 5.54
C GLU A 110 7.98 -0.41 4.59
N LEU A 111 8.56 -0.72 3.43
CA LEU A 111 8.88 0.28 2.41
C LEU A 111 7.64 1.02 1.91
N LEU A 112 6.51 0.34 1.71
CA LEU A 112 5.27 0.97 1.25
C LEU A 112 4.64 1.85 2.32
N PHE A 113 4.57 1.38 3.57
CA PHE A 113 4.03 2.18 4.68
C PHE A 113 4.89 3.39 4.98
N GLU A 114 6.22 3.23 5.03
CA GLU A 114 7.13 4.35 5.26
C GLU A 114 7.07 5.35 4.09
N ARG A 115 6.95 4.88 2.84
CA ARG A 115 6.73 5.77 1.69
C ARG A 115 5.41 6.52 1.80
N LEU A 116 4.31 5.85 2.16
CA LEU A 116 3.01 6.48 2.34
C LEU A 116 3.05 7.56 3.42
N ARG A 117 3.68 7.25 4.56
CA ARG A 117 3.93 8.19 5.65
C ARG A 117 4.78 9.38 5.19
N ASN A 118 5.88 9.14 4.46
CA ASN A 118 6.74 10.19 3.92
C ASN A 118 5.98 11.15 2.97
N TYR A 119 5.05 10.62 2.18
CA TYR A 119 4.21 11.41 1.30
C TYR A 119 3.23 12.26 2.09
N SER A 120 2.59 11.68 3.11
CA SER A 120 1.71 12.40 4.02
C SER A 120 2.43 13.53 4.77
N GLU A 121 3.60 13.26 5.36
CA GLU A 121 4.41 14.24 6.08
C GLU A 121 4.89 15.40 5.18
N ARG A 122 5.10 15.13 3.88
CA ARG A 122 5.58 16.12 2.89
C ARG A 122 4.46 16.74 2.06
N ASN A 123 3.19 16.43 2.34
CA ASN A 123 2.03 16.85 1.55
C ASN A 123 2.18 16.54 0.05
N LYS A 124 2.71 15.36 -0.28
CA LYS A 124 2.85 14.86 -1.64
C LYS A 124 1.67 13.97 -2.00
N GLU A 125 1.18 14.12 -3.23
CA GLU A 125 0.17 13.22 -3.79
C GLU A 125 0.75 11.82 -4.02
N GLN A 126 -0.03 10.80 -3.67
CA GLN A 126 0.36 9.41 -3.86
C GLN A 126 0.43 9.06 -5.35
N ASP A 127 1.57 8.54 -5.78
CA ASP A 127 1.89 8.23 -7.18
C ASP A 127 2.16 6.73 -7.41
N PHE A 128 1.72 5.88 -6.48
CA PHE A 128 1.94 4.44 -6.51
C PHE A 128 0.75 3.66 -5.94
N TRP A 129 0.46 2.49 -6.51
CA TRP A 129 -0.66 1.64 -6.15
C TRP A 129 -0.31 0.16 -6.27
N LEU A 130 -0.99 -0.68 -5.49
CA LEU A 130 -0.97 -2.12 -5.66
C LEU A 130 -2.17 -2.56 -6.47
N VAL A 131 -1.95 -3.41 -7.46
CA VAL A 131 -2.99 -3.97 -8.32
C VAL A 131 -2.89 -5.49 -8.25
N ILE A 132 -3.94 -6.12 -7.72
CA ILE A 132 -4.09 -7.58 -7.68
C ILE A 132 -4.65 -8.00 -9.04
N GLU A 133 -4.00 -8.97 -9.67
CA GLU A 133 -4.30 -9.45 -11.02
C GLU A 133 -4.57 -8.34 -12.03
N PRO A 134 -3.54 -7.55 -12.39
CA PRO A 134 -3.69 -6.45 -13.33
C PRO A 134 -4.10 -6.93 -14.72
N LYS A 135 -5.11 -6.30 -15.32
CA LYS A 135 -5.60 -6.62 -16.67
C LYS A 135 -4.57 -6.31 -17.76
N PHE A 136 -3.75 -5.29 -17.56
CA PHE A 136 -2.71 -4.92 -18.53
C PHE A 136 -1.65 -6.00 -18.73
N LEU A 137 -1.54 -7.00 -17.85
CA LEU A 137 -0.60 -8.12 -18.01
C LEU A 137 -0.86 -8.96 -19.25
N ASP A 138 -2.07 -8.93 -19.80
CA ASP A 138 -2.41 -9.65 -21.03
C ASP A 138 -1.64 -9.10 -22.25
N ASN A 139 -1.23 -7.82 -22.20
CA ASN A 139 -0.38 -7.20 -23.22
C ASN A 139 1.09 -7.66 -23.14
N PHE A 140 1.49 -8.32 -22.05
CA PHE A 140 2.88 -8.74 -21.78
C PHE A 140 3.03 -10.27 -21.67
N PRO A 141 2.89 -11.01 -22.79
CA PRO A 141 2.93 -12.48 -22.77
C PRO A 141 4.28 -13.04 -22.29
N ASN A 142 5.38 -12.32 -22.50
CA ASN A 142 6.71 -12.72 -22.03
C ASN A 142 6.82 -12.73 -20.50
N ILE A 143 6.13 -11.80 -19.84
CA ILE A 143 6.08 -11.68 -18.39
C ILE A 143 5.12 -12.74 -17.84
N THR A 144 3.92 -12.83 -18.41
CA THR A 144 2.86 -13.75 -17.97
C THR A 144 3.29 -15.22 -18.00
N LYS A 145 4.11 -15.64 -18.98
CA LYS A 145 4.68 -17.01 -19.05
C LYS A 145 5.60 -17.36 -17.87
N ARG A 146 6.26 -16.37 -17.28
CA ARG A 146 7.21 -16.55 -16.18
C ARG A 146 6.54 -16.42 -14.80
N LEU A 147 5.39 -15.77 -14.74
CA LEU A 147 4.64 -15.54 -13.51
C LEU A 147 3.80 -16.75 -13.10
N ARG A 148 3.68 -16.95 -11.79
CA ARG A 148 2.66 -17.83 -11.20
C ARG A 148 1.51 -16.93 -10.74
N ARG A 149 0.27 -17.32 -11.09
CA ARG A 149 -0.95 -16.61 -10.65
C ARG A 149 -1.41 -17.16 -9.27
N PRO A 150 -2.01 -16.32 -8.40
CA PRO A 150 -2.36 -14.92 -8.61
C PRO A 150 -1.14 -13.99 -8.64
N ALA A 151 -1.15 -12.97 -9.50
CA ALA A 151 -0.06 -12.01 -9.65
C ALA A 151 -0.44 -10.66 -9.03
N VAL A 152 0.55 -9.95 -8.47
CA VAL A 152 0.39 -8.61 -7.92
C VAL A 152 1.40 -7.69 -8.57
N ALA A 153 0.95 -6.52 -8.99
CA ALA A 153 1.82 -5.47 -9.51
C ALA A 153 1.84 -4.25 -8.59
N LEU A 154 3.03 -3.72 -8.36
CA LEU A 154 3.25 -2.36 -7.89
C LEU A 154 3.34 -1.46 -9.12
N VAL A 155 2.39 -0.55 -9.29
CA VAL A 155 2.32 0.41 -10.39
C VAL A 155 2.64 1.80 -9.86
N SER A 156 3.48 2.56 -10.56
CA SER A 156 3.80 3.94 -10.21
C SER A 156 4.09 4.78 -11.46
N THR A 157 3.84 6.08 -11.38
CA THR A 157 4.28 7.04 -12.41
C THR A 157 5.78 7.36 -12.29
N ASN A 158 6.42 7.01 -11.17
CA ASN A 158 7.83 7.29 -10.90
C ASN A 158 8.74 6.12 -11.33
N ALA A 159 9.43 6.29 -12.46
CA ALA A 159 10.36 5.30 -13.00
C ALA A 159 11.51 4.93 -12.05
N ASN A 160 12.06 5.92 -11.35
CA ASN A 160 13.20 5.71 -10.45
C ASN A 160 12.79 4.85 -9.26
N TRP A 161 11.56 5.02 -8.78
CA TRP A 161 11.01 4.19 -7.72
C TRP A 161 10.86 2.73 -8.15
N ILE A 162 10.26 2.49 -9.31
CA ILE A 162 10.12 1.13 -9.85
C ILE A 162 11.47 0.47 -10.09
N THR A 163 12.46 1.23 -10.57
CA THR A 163 13.83 0.74 -10.73
C THR A 163 14.45 0.36 -9.39
N PHE A 164 14.30 1.19 -8.36
CA PHE A 164 14.74 0.86 -7.00
C PHE A 164 14.08 -0.42 -6.48
N MET A 165 12.77 -0.56 -6.66
CA MET A 165 12.04 -1.76 -6.24
C MET A 165 12.51 -3.00 -7.01
N LYS A 166 12.83 -2.87 -8.29
CA LYS A 166 13.38 -3.96 -9.08
C LYS A 166 14.77 -4.41 -8.61
N LEU A 167 15.59 -3.50 -8.08
CA LEU A 167 16.89 -3.81 -7.50
C LEU A 167 16.78 -4.43 -6.10
N ARG A 168 15.77 -4.03 -5.33
CA ARG A 168 15.55 -4.53 -3.96
C ARG A 168 14.89 -5.91 -3.92
N LEU A 169 14.03 -6.19 -4.90
CA LEU A 169 13.25 -7.40 -4.97
C LEU A 169 13.84 -8.34 -6.03
N ASP A 170 14.39 -9.47 -5.62
CA ASP A 170 15.14 -10.35 -6.53
C ASP A 170 14.23 -11.03 -7.57
N ARG A 171 13.07 -11.53 -7.14
CA ARG A 171 12.20 -12.44 -7.92
C ARG A 171 11.06 -11.75 -8.66
N VAL A 172 11.26 -10.49 -9.04
CA VAL A 172 10.24 -9.68 -9.70
C VAL A 172 10.58 -9.40 -11.16
N LEU A 173 9.55 -9.14 -11.96
CA LEU A 173 9.67 -8.66 -13.33
C LEU A 173 9.27 -7.19 -13.35
N ALA A 174 9.88 -6.39 -14.22
CA ALA A 174 9.57 -4.98 -14.34
C ALA A 174 9.46 -4.59 -15.81
N ASP A 175 8.53 -3.69 -16.10
CA ASP A 175 8.35 -3.11 -17.43
C ASP A 175 7.62 -1.76 -17.31
N SER A 176 7.30 -1.14 -18.44
CA SER A 176 6.51 0.08 -18.51
C SER A 176 5.48 0.01 -19.63
N TYR A 177 4.39 0.72 -19.46
CA TYR A 177 3.32 0.83 -20.44
C TYR A 177 2.73 2.24 -20.43
N GLU A 178 1.98 2.55 -21.47
CA GLU A 178 1.23 3.79 -21.57
C GLU A 178 -0.26 3.47 -21.43
N ALA A 179 -0.99 4.34 -20.74
CA ALA A 179 -2.44 4.26 -20.60
C ALA A 179 -3.04 5.66 -20.67
N ASP A 180 -4.27 5.74 -21.19
CA ASP A 180 -4.97 7.01 -21.39
C ASP A 180 -5.62 7.50 -20.09
N SER A 181 -5.95 6.57 -19.18
CA SER A 181 -6.57 6.88 -17.89
C SER A 181 -5.95 6.10 -16.73
N LEU A 182 -6.08 6.65 -15.51
CA LEU A 182 -5.63 5.97 -14.29
C LEU A 182 -6.45 4.70 -14.00
N GLU A 183 -7.75 4.72 -14.32
CA GLU A 183 -8.64 3.58 -14.10
C GLU A 183 -8.27 2.39 -14.99
N GLU A 184 -7.94 2.66 -16.25
CA GLU A 184 -7.43 1.64 -17.17
C GLU A 184 -6.07 1.10 -16.70
N ALA A 185 -5.17 2.00 -16.29
CA ALA A 185 -3.85 1.62 -15.81
C ALA A 185 -3.92 0.71 -14.57
N LEU A 186 -4.87 0.95 -13.67
CA LEU A 186 -5.02 0.23 -12.41
C LEU A 186 -6.12 -0.86 -12.46
N ALA A 187 -6.61 -1.21 -13.65
CA ALA A 187 -7.68 -2.17 -13.79
C ALA A 187 -7.26 -3.58 -13.30
N SER A 188 -8.01 -4.13 -12.36
CA SER A 188 -7.79 -5.45 -11.75
C SER A 188 -8.88 -6.44 -12.13
N ASN A 189 -8.55 -7.73 -12.09
CA ASN A 189 -9.55 -8.81 -12.07
C ASN A 189 -9.96 -9.15 -10.64
N PRO A 190 -11.25 -9.46 -10.40
CA PRO A 190 -11.73 -9.82 -9.06
C PRO A 190 -11.19 -11.20 -8.67
N THR A 191 -10.18 -11.22 -7.79
CA THR A 191 -9.56 -12.45 -7.32
C THR A 191 -9.35 -12.41 -5.81
N GLN A 192 -9.87 -13.45 -5.16
CA GLN A 192 -9.68 -13.68 -3.73
C GLN A 192 -8.32 -14.32 -3.51
N VAL A 193 -7.44 -13.62 -2.83
CA VAL A 193 -6.09 -14.09 -2.51
C VAL A 193 -6.10 -14.54 -1.06
N GLU A 194 -5.98 -15.84 -0.78
CA GLU A 194 -5.88 -16.33 0.60
C GLU A 194 -4.47 -16.89 0.85
N PHE A 195 -3.92 -16.56 2.01
CA PHE A 195 -2.60 -17.05 2.43
C PHE A 195 -2.73 -17.92 3.66
N GLU A 196 -2.16 -19.12 3.58
CA GLU A 196 -2.06 -20.03 4.72
C GLU A 196 -1.06 -19.50 5.74
N LYS A 197 -1.47 -19.39 7.01
CA LYS A 197 -0.55 -19.05 8.09
C LYS A 197 0.37 -20.24 8.34
N PRO A 198 1.69 -20.04 8.44
CA PRO A 198 2.60 -21.14 8.74
C PRO A 198 2.30 -21.70 10.13
N ALA A 199 2.28 -23.03 10.25
CA ALA A 199 2.03 -23.70 11.53
C ALA A 199 3.10 -23.37 12.59
N ASN A 200 4.35 -23.18 12.14
CA ASN A 200 5.48 -22.83 13.00
C ASN A 200 6.08 -21.52 12.51
N TRP A 201 5.82 -20.45 13.26
CA TRP A 201 6.42 -19.15 13.02
C TRP A 201 7.75 -19.06 13.77
N VAL A 202 8.84 -18.79 13.04
CA VAL A 202 10.21 -18.86 13.57
C VAL A 202 10.73 -17.49 14.02
N ALA A 203 10.18 -16.39 13.48
CA ALA A 203 10.66 -15.06 13.81
C ALA A 203 10.16 -14.60 15.20
N PRO A 204 10.96 -13.80 15.93
CA PRO A 204 10.59 -13.32 17.26
C PRO A 204 9.49 -12.25 17.25
N TYR A 205 9.13 -11.72 16.07
CA TYR A 205 8.08 -10.71 15.87
C TYR A 205 6.87 -11.33 15.19
N PRO A 206 5.63 -10.89 15.48
CA PRO A 206 4.44 -11.46 14.83
C PRO A 206 4.47 -11.23 13.31
N LYS A 207 4.00 -12.22 12.55
CA LYS A 207 3.75 -12.06 11.11
C LYS A 207 2.65 -11.01 10.91
N TYR A 208 2.77 -10.23 9.83
CA TYR A 208 1.76 -9.24 9.47
C TYR A 208 0.39 -9.85 9.23
N GLU A 209 -0.63 -9.03 9.48
CA GLU A 209 -2.02 -9.40 9.29
C GLU A 209 -2.38 -9.50 7.81
N TYR A 210 -3.28 -10.43 7.52
CA TYR A 210 -3.88 -10.55 6.20
C TYR A 210 -4.60 -9.23 5.85
N GLY A 211 -4.42 -8.75 4.62
CA GLY A 211 -5.08 -7.53 4.15
C GLY A 211 -4.32 -6.24 4.46
N TRP A 212 -3.07 -6.30 4.97
CA TRP A 212 -2.25 -5.10 5.19
C TRP A 212 -2.10 -4.20 3.95
N TRP A 213 -2.24 -4.79 2.75
CA TRP A 213 -2.10 -4.11 1.46
C TRP A 213 -3.36 -3.35 1.00
N GLU A 214 -4.51 -3.50 1.68
CA GLU A 214 -5.78 -2.86 1.31
C GLU A 214 -5.71 -1.32 1.13
N PRO A 215 -4.93 -0.55 1.93
CA PRO A 215 -4.82 0.89 1.75
C PRO A 215 -4.21 1.32 0.41
N PHE A 216 -3.43 0.43 -0.23
CA PHE A 216 -2.73 0.71 -1.48
C PHE A 216 -3.53 0.30 -2.72
N LEU A 217 -4.68 -0.37 -2.54
CA LEU A 217 -5.54 -0.76 -3.63
C LEU A 217 -6.28 0.47 -4.22
N PRO A 218 -6.55 0.49 -5.54
CA PRO A 218 -7.33 1.55 -6.16
C PRO A 218 -8.73 1.64 -5.53
N ALA A 219 -9.31 2.83 -5.48
CA ALA A 219 -10.58 3.07 -4.79
C ALA A 219 -11.73 2.15 -5.26
N GLY A 220 -11.76 1.78 -6.54
CA GLY A 220 -12.80 0.93 -7.13
C GLY A 220 -12.78 -0.55 -6.74
N SER A 221 -11.70 -1.06 -6.12
CA SER A 221 -11.65 -2.47 -5.68
C SER A 221 -12.16 -2.69 -4.25
N LYS A 222 -12.53 -1.63 -3.53
CA LYS A 222 -12.99 -1.69 -2.13
C LYS A 222 -14.45 -2.13 -1.99
N GLU A 223 -15.23 -2.11 -3.06
CA GLU A 223 -16.69 -2.30 -3.03
C GLU A 223 -17.16 -3.77 -3.14
N LEU A 224 -16.27 -4.75 -3.39
CA LEU A 224 -16.65 -6.17 -3.48
C LEU A 224 -16.87 -6.85 -2.11
N LYS A 225 -17.09 -6.05 -1.06
CA LYS A 225 -17.36 -6.52 0.31
C LYS A 225 -18.76 -6.08 0.72
N LEU A 226 -19.77 -6.70 0.12
CA LEU A 226 -21.16 -6.73 0.61
C LEU A 226 -21.61 -8.18 0.69
#